data_AF-A0A382MFP2-F1
#
_entry.id   AF-A0A382MFP2-F1
#
_cell.length_a   1.000
_cell.length_b   1.000
_cell.length_c   1.000
_cell.angle_alpha   90.00
_cell.angle_beta   90.00
_cell.angle_gamma   90.00
#
_symmetry.space_group_name_H-M   'P 1'
#
loop_
_entity.id
_entity.type
_entity.pdbx_description
1 polymer ?
#
loop_
_entity_poly.entity_id
_entity_poly.type
_entity_poly.pdbx_seq_one_letter_code
_entity_poly.pdbx_strand_id
1 'polypeptide(L)'
;MMNSVMAKMSKTLAILPLLALGSELCTAKKAAIATLAVSEQTYTQKTPTRGGTGKMYMDREISQVMGHLGAGWLERSEREREERTDLLVKNLDLKPDETVADI
;
A
#
# COMPACT_ATOMS: atom_id res chain seq x y z
N MET A 1 -20.30 57.61 -60.87
CA MET A 1 -20.50 57.91 -59.44
C MET A 1 -20.75 56.59 -58.71
N MET A 2 -19.77 56.20 -57.87
CA MET A 2 -19.82 55.22 -56.76
C MET A 2 -20.24 53.78 -57.13
N ASN A 3 -19.29 52.90 -57.51
CA ASN A 3 -18.47 52.03 -56.65
C ASN A 3 -19.27 51.21 -55.64
N SER A 4 -19.37 49.89 -55.86
CA SER A 4 -19.57 48.93 -54.77
C SER A 4 -18.74 47.66 -55.01
N VAL A 5 -17.55 47.72 -54.41
CA VAL A 5 -16.85 46.66 -53.69
C VAL A 5 -16.72 45.27 -54.36
N MET A 6 -15.57 45.12 -55.02
CA MET A 6 -14.76 43.91 -55.18
C MET A 6 -15.12 42.70 -54.29
N ALA A 7 -15.74 41.68 -54.90
CA ALA A 7 -15.57 40.29 -54.48
C ALA A 7 -14.21 39.79 -54.99
N LYS A 8 -13.30 39.50 -54.06
CA LYS A 8 -11.92 39.11 -54.33
C LYS A 8 -11.75 37.64 -53.99
N MET A 9 -11.87 36.74 -54.95
CA MET A 9 -11.50 35.31 -54.80
C MET A 9 -11.25 34.69 -56.17
N SER A 10 -9.98 34.60 -56.58
CA SER A 10 -9.49 33.62 -57.55
C SER A 10 -8.00 33.86 -57.79
N LYS A 11 -7.14 33.00 -57.22
CA LYS A 11 -5.81 32.62 -57.76
C LYS A 11 -5.53 31.20 -57.26
N THR A 12 -5.63 30.15 -58.10
CA THR A 12 -4.56 29.62 -59.00
C THR A 12 -3.40 29.07 -58.15
N LEU A 13 -2.88 27.84 -58.25
CA LEU A 13 -3.05 26.62 -59.06
C LEU A 13 -1.96 25.64 -58.55
N ALA A 14 -2.18 24.33 -58.69
CA ALA A 14 -1.17 23.25 -58.67
C ALA A 14 -0.54 22.91 -57.29
N ILE A 15 -0.19 21.67 -56.91
CA ILE A 15 0.30 20.49 -57.64
C ILE A 15 -0.08 19.24 -56.81
N LEU A 16 -0.59 18.19 -57.46
CA LEU A 16 -0.70 16.82 -56.93
C LEU A 16 0.51 16.01 -57.45
N PRO A 17 1.07 15.08 -56.66
CA PRO A 17 1.06 13.67 -57.10
C PRO A 17 0.70 12.75 -55.92
N LEU A 18 -0.33 11.91 -56.03
CA LEU A 18 -0.30 10.54 -56.59
C LEU A 18 0.83 9.66 -56.01
N LEU A 19 0.52 8.86 -54.98
CA LEU A 19 0.91 7.45 -54.94
C LEU A 19 -0.02 6.65 -54.02
N ALA A 20 -0.61 5.61 -54.59
CA ALA A 20 -1.55 4.71 -53.97
C ALA A 20 -0.84 3.47 -53.37
N LEU A 21 -1.60 2.74 -52.54
CA LEU A 21 -1.46 1.33 -52.16
C LEU A 21 -0.33 0.96 -51.17
N GLY A 22 -0.76 0.68 -49.93
CA GLY A 22 0.02 0.00 -48.91
C GLY A 22 -0.88 -0.67 -47.88
N SER A 23 -1.53 -1.76 -48.30
CA SER A 23 -2.00 -2.92 -47.52
C SER A 23 -2.22 -2.79 -46.00
N GLU A 24 -3.49 -2.84 -45.61
CA GLU A 24 -3.91 -3.44 -44.34
C GLU A 24 -3.64 -4.96 -44.39
N LEU A 25 -2.65 -5.46 -43.64
CA LEU A 25 -2.65 -6.85 -43.16
C LEU A 25 -1.70 -7.05 -41.96
N CYS A 26 -2.18 -7.85 -41.02
CA CYS A 26 -1.47 -8.42 -39.86
C CYS A 26 -1.32 -7.56 -38.60
N THR A 27 -2.46 -7.21 -37.98
CA THR A 27 -2.54 -7.09 -36.53
C THR A 27 -2.49 -8.48 -35.89
N ALA A 28 -1.30 -8.91 -35.46
CA ALA A 28 -1.13 -10.03 -34.54
C ALA A 28 -0.18 -9.61 -33.41
N LYS A 29 -0.67 -8.73 -32.53
CA LYS A 29 0.00 -8.49 -31.25
C LYS A 29 -0.14 -9.74 -30.40
N LYS A 30 0.98 -10.43 -30.21
CA LYS A 30 1.15 -11.55 -29.27
C LYS A 30 0.67 -11.10 -27.89
N ALA A 31 -0.46 -11.63 -27.41
CA ALA A 31 -0.90 -11.44 -26.05
C ALA A 31 0.05 -12.24 -25.14
N ALA A 32 1.00 -11.55 -24.51
CA ALA A 32 1.73 -12.12 -23.40
C ALA A 32 0.74 -12.28 -22.25
N ILE A 33 0.35 -13.52 -21.96
CA ILE A 33 -0.34 -13.86 -20.73
C ILE A 33 0.68 -13.66 -19.62
N ALA A 34 0.66 -12.48 -19.01
CA ALA A 34 1.31 -12.27 -17.74
C ALA A 34 0.63 -13.21 -16.75
N THR A 35 1.31 -14.30 -16.41
CA THR A 35 0.91 -15.12 -15.26
C THR A 35 1.07 -14.22 -14.05
N LEU A 36 -0.05 -13.67 -13.55
CA LEU A 36 -0.08 -13.01 -12.26
C LEU A 36 0.27 -14.09 -11.25
N ALA A 37 1.53 -14.14 -10.85
CA ALA A 37 1.92 -14.83 -9.64
C ALA A 37 1.15 -14.15 -8.52
N VAL A 38 0.03 -14.74 -8.11
CA VAL A 38 -0.59 -14.43 -6.83
C VAL A 38 0.41 -14.96 -5.81
N SER A 39 1.35 -14.12 -5.44
CA SER A 39 1.92 -14.21 -4.10
C SER A 39 0.70 -14.17 -3.18
N GLU A 40 0.47 -15.21 -2.38
CA GLU A 40 -0.37 -15.04 -1.21
C GLU A 40 0.29 -13.93 -0.39
N GLN A 41 -0.20 -12.70 -0.55
CA GLN A 41 0.32 -11.55 0.15
C GLN A 41 -0.06 -11.75 1.60
N THR A 42 0.88 -12.30 2.38
CA THR A 42 0.75 -12.50 3.82
C THR A 42 0.27 -11.22 4.51
N TYR A 43 0.64 -10.06 3.95
CA TYR A 43 0.20 -8.75 4.42
C TYR A 43 -0.47 -7.94 3.31
N THR A 44 -1.55 -7.26 3.64
CA THR A 44 -2.23 -6.30 2.73
C THR A 44 -2.20 -4.90 3.34
N GLN A 45 -2.54 -3.88 2.56
CA GLN A 45 -2.53 -2.48 3.01
C GLN A 45 -3.93 -1.87 2.94
N LYS A 46 -4.26 -0.97 3.87
CA LYS A 46 -5.48 -0.17 3.87
C LYS A 46 -5.19 1.25 4.37
N THR A 47 -6.20 2.13 4.30
CA THR A 47 -6.16 3.42 5.00
C THR A 47 -6.00 3.19 6.51
N PRO A 48 -4.96 3.75 7.16
CA PRO A 48 -4.73 3.55 8.58
C PRO A 48 -5.90 4.05 9.43
N THR A 49 -6.26 3.28 10.45
CA THR A 49 -7.16 3.78 11.51
C THR A 49 -6.38 4.65 12.49
N ARG A 50 -7.07 5.33 13.42
CA ARG A 50 -6.40 6.15 14.44
C ARG A 50 -5.52 5.27 15.33
N GLY A 51 -4.20 5.44 15.22
CA GLY A 51 -3.21 4.63 15.93
C GLY A 51 -2.86 3.30 15.25
N GLY A 52 -3.38 3.05 14.05
CA GLY A 52 -3.03 1.89 13.23
C GLY A 52 -1.83 2.16 12.30
N THR A 53 -1.30 1.09 11.71
CA THR A 53 -0.18 1.18 10.74
C THR A 53 -0.64 1.19 9.28
N GLY A 54 -1.92 0.88 9.01
CA GLY A 54 -2.43 0.59 7.67
C GLY A 54 -2.04 -0.80 7.14
N LYS A 55 -1.16 -1.53 7.82
CA LYS A 55 -0.77 -2.90 7.45
C LYS A 55 -1.74 -3.92 8.04
N MET A 56 -2.20 -4.85 7.22
CA MET A 56 -3.19 -5.87 7.57
C MET A 56 -2.56 -7.26 7.54
N TYR A 57 -2.92 -8.09 8.52
CA TYR A 57 -2.57 -9.50 8.61
C TYR A 57 -3.79 -10.28 9.08
N MET A 58 -4.21 -11.32 8.36
CA MET A 58 -5.39 -12.14 8.69
C MET A 58 -6.62 -11.27 9.04
N ASP A 59 -6.98 -10.36 8.14
CA ASP A 59 -8.12 -9.42 8.26
C ASP A 59 -8.06 -8.44 9.44
N ARG A 60 -6.90 -8.30 10.11
CA ARG A 60 -6.69 -7.38 11.23
C ARG A 60 -5.60 -6.38 10.93
N GLU A 61 -5.83 -5.12 11.30
CA GLU A 61 -4.80 -4.08 11.20
C GLU A 61 -3.78 -4.26 12.32
N ILE A 62 -2.50 -4.16 11.96
CA ILE A 62 -1.37 -4.21 12.88
C ILE A 62 -1.28 -2.86 13.59
N SER A 63 -1.25 -2.89 14.92
CA SER A 63 -1.06 -1.71 15.76
C SER A 63 0.38 -1.20 15.73
N GLN A 64 0.58 0.06 16.11
CA GLN A 64 1.93 0.58 16.36
C GLN A 64 2.62 -0.20 17.50
N VAL A 65 3.94 -0.29 17.44
CA VAL A 65 4.74 -0.87 18.53
C VAL A 65 5.02 0.23 19.57
N MET A 66 4.84 -0.09 20.84
CA MET A 66 5.30 0.78 21.92
C MET A 66 6.83 0.69 22.03
N GLY A 67 7.51 1.81 21.86
CA GLY A 67 8.95 1.90 22.10
C GLY A 67 9.30 2.08 23.58
N HIS A 68 10.60 2.19 23.89
CA HIS A 68 11.10 2.35 25.27
C HIS A 68 10.51 3.56 26.01
N LEU A 69 10.08 4.60 25.30
CA LEU A 69 9.42 5.78 25.90
C LEU A 69 8.08 5.43 26.57
N GLY A 70 7.43 4.34 26.17
CA GLY A 70 6.24 3.81 26.82
C GLY A 70 6.52 2.81 27.93
N ALA A 71 7.79 2.47 28.19
CA ALA A 71 8.15 1.41 29.15
C ALA A 71 7.71 1.74 30.58
N GLY A 72 7.58 3.02 30.94
CA GLY A 72 7.04 3.43 32.24
C GLY A 72 5.64 2.89 32.54
N TRP A 73 4.87 2.49 31.52
CA TRP A 73 3.58 1.82 31.73
C TRP A 73 3.72 0.40 32.33
N LEU A 74 4.86 -0.26 32.13
CA LEU A 74 5.12 -1.60 32.65
C LEU A 74 5.40 -1.56 34.16
N GLU A 75 6.05 -0.50 34.64
CA GLU A 75 6.42 -0.30 36.04
C GLU A 75 5.40 0.60 36.74
N ARG A 76 4.31 0.00 37.22
CA ARG A 76 3.24 0.71 37.95
C ARG A 76 3.15 0.21 39.40
N SER A 77 3.06 1.14 40.36
CA SER A 77 2.92 0.83 41.79
C SER A 77 1.67 0.02 42.13
N GLU A 78 0.62 0.14 41.30
CA GLU A 78 -0.66 -0.51 41.55
C GLU A 78 -0.66 -2.01 41.20
N ARG A 79 0.31 -2.50 40.40
CA ARG A 79 0.32 -3.89 39.89
C ARG A 79 0.37 -4.93 41.00
N GLU A 80 1.14 -4.69 42.05
CA GLU A 80 1.19 -5.63 43.18
C GLU A 80 -0.20 -5.85 43.79
N ARG A 81 -1.01 -4.79 43.90
CA ARG A 81 -2.37 -4.85 44.44
C ARG A 81 -3.37 -5.44 43.43
N GLU A 82 -3.26 -5.06 42.16
CA GLU A 82 -4.22 -5.43 41.10
C GLU A 82 -3.97 -6.83 40.54
N GLU A 83 -2.71 -7.19 40.29
CA GLU A 83 -2.29 -8.42 39.63
C GLU A 83 -1.82 -9.49 40.64
N ARG A 84 -1.58 -9.11 41.91
CA ARG A 84 -1.18 -10.01 43.00
C ARG A 84 0.04 -10.88 42.67
N THR A 85 1.08 -10.24 42.12
CA THR A 85 2.36 -10.88 41.76
C THR A 85 3.03 -11.56 42.97
N ASP A 86 2.74 -11.10 44.19
CA ASP A 86 3.16 -11.73 45.45
C ASP A 86 2.63 -13.16 45.61
N LEU A 87 1.40 -13.43 45.16
CA LEU A 87 0.80 -14.76 45.16
C LEU A 87 1.35 -15.62 44.03
N LEU A 88 1.58 -15.03 42.86
CA LEU A 88 2.15 -15.74 41.71
C LEU A 88 3.48 -16.40 42.09
N VAL A 89 4.42 -15.64 42.65
CA VAL A 89 5.75 -16.15 43.01
C VAL A 89 5.66 -17.27 44.05
N LYS A 90 4.79 -17.14 45.05
CA LYS A 90 4.56 -18.19 46.06
C LYS A 90 3.96 -19.45 45.46
N ASN A 91 3.06 -19.31 44.49
CA ASN A 91 2.38 -20.42 43.82
C ASN A 91 3.25 -21.13 42.78
N LEU A 92 4.39 -20.55 42.38
CA LEU A 92 5.35 -21.23 41.49
C LEU A 92 6.09 -22.37 42.20
N ASP A 93 6.02 -22.46 43.53
CA ASP A 93 6.66 -23.53 44.35
C ASP A 93 8.16 -23.72 44.05
N LEU A 94 8.86 -22.59 43.84
CA LEU A 94 10.27 -22.58 43.46
C LEU A 94 11.13 -23.19 44.57
N LYS A 95 12.00 -24.11 44.20
CA LYS A 95 12.97 -24.70 45.14
C LYS A 95 14.20 -23.80 45.30
N PRO A 96 14.87 -23.82 46.46
CA PRO A 96 16.04 -22.97 46.70
C PRO A 96 17.20 -23.15 45.71
N ASP A 97 17.30 -24.30 45.04
CA ASP A 97 18.32 -24.67 44.08
C ASP A 97 17.92 -24.46 42.61
N GLU A 98 16.69 -23.99 42.35
CA GLU A 98 16.23 -23.70 40.99
C GLU A 98 16.80 -22.38 40.45
N THR A 99 17.18 -22.38 39.18
CA THR A 99 17.68 -21.19 38.48
C THR A 99 16.56 -20.54 37.69
N VAL A 100 16.28 -19.26 37.97
CA VAL A 100 15.26 -18.47 37.28
C VAL A 100 15.91 -17.52 36.29
N ALA A 101 15.33 -17.41 35.09
CA ALA A 101 15.71 -16.43 34.08
C ALA A 101 14.55 -15.47 33.83
N ASP A 102 14.86 -14.17 33.86
CA ASP A 102 13.96 -13.09 33.44
C ASP A 102 14.27 -12.73 31.99
N ILE A 103 13.26 -12.70 31.11
CA ILE A 103 13.41 -12.66 29.63
C ILE A 103 12.65 -11.52 28.96
#